data_AF-A0A1Y3QXE5-F1
#
_entry.id   AF-A0A1Y3QXE5-F1
#
_cell.length_a   1.000
_cell.length_b   1.000
_cell.length_c   1.000
_cell.angle_alpha   90.00
_cell.angle_beta   90.00
_cell.angle_gamma   90.00
#
_symmetry.space_group_name_H-M   'P 1'
#
loop_
_entity.id
_entity.type
_entity.pdbx_description
1 polymer ?
#
loop_
_entity_poly.entity_id
_entity_poly.type
_entity_poly.pdbx_seq_one_letter_code
_entity_poly.pdbx_strand_id
1 'polypeptide(L)'
;MAWYFEDEISSTFQRFPQARGEIIVFLPEGTHLHPALWQTLRNLKVGPETMIASRSRQPLFPPHWRHLPASAYLPVMMVDREELWYGVTASDPVVCRVFAPKTIKVLLDYLRVGLIQKSAKEVAATSQMLRQSMRFRDYAEHRAHCRVCHSKVFLKISTRGKVYYKCDYCGTAGGVPVGLLDNYLAAVRVYCPECKRSLSAHRGRFGVYAKCTGCKKTWELSVFW
;
A
#
# COMPACT_ATOMS: atom_id res chain seq x y z
N MET A 1 13.44 21.26 0.60
CA MET A 1 12.08 20.74 0.88
C MET A 1 11.61 21.49 2.11
N ALA A 2 10.64 22.39 1.95
CA ALA A 2 10.10 23.17 3.07
C ALA A 2 8.92 22.39 3.64
N TRP A 3 8.95 22.15 4.95
CA TRP A 3 7.87 21.50 5.70
C TRP A 3 7.08 22.60 6.38
N TYR A 4 5.79 22.69 6.06
CA TYR A 4 4.88 23.64 6.68
C TYR A 4 3.90 22.87 7.56
N PHE A 5 3.88 23.22 8.85
CA PHE A 5 2.91 22.73 9.82
C PHE A 5 1.93 23.87 10.06
N GLU A 6 0.65 23.62 9.87
CA GLU A 6 -0.39 24.65 10.00
C GLU A 6 -1.17 24.38 11.29
N ASP A 7 -1.19 25.35 12.21
CA ASP A 7 -1.69 25.19 13.58
C ASP A 7 -3.24 25.09 13.66
N GLU A 8 -3.96 25.45 12.59
CA GLU A 8 -5.43 25.37 12.51
C GLU A 8 -5.92 24.78 11.18
N ILE A 9 -6.22 23.48 11.21
CA ILE A 9 -6.72 22.64 10.11
C ILE A 9 -8.01 23.19 9.46
N SER A 10 -8.84 23.89 10.23
CA SER A 10 -10.07 24.52 9.76
C SER A 10 -9.80 25.62 8.72
N SER A 11 -8.70 26.35 8.85
CA SER A 11 -8.30 27.41 7.92
C SER A 11 -7.64 26.86 6.64
N THR A 12 -6.92 25.74 6.76
CA THR A 12 -6.26 25.02 5.65
C THR A 12 -7.25 24.55 4.60
N PHE A 13 -8.38 24.00 5.02
CA PHE A 13 -9.39 23.49 4.08
C PHE A 13 -10.17 24.61 3.40
N GLN A 14 -10.36 25.76 4.06
CA GLN A 14 -10.96 26.95 3.43
C GLN A 14 -10.06 27.55 2.35
N ARG A 15 -8.76 27.31 2.44
CA ARG A 15 -7.73 27.69 1.45
C ARG A 15 -7.48 26.61 0.40
N PHE A 16 -8.36 25.60 0.27
CA PHE A 16 -8.35 24.70 -0.90
C PHE A 16 -8.14 25.59 -2.11
N PRO A 17 -6.98 25.50 -2.78
CA PRO A 17 -6.54 26.60 -3.61
C PRO A 17 -7.55 26.86 -4.72
N GLN A 18 -7.27 27.91 -5.46
CA GLN A 18 -7.71 28.19 -6.82
C GLN A 18 -7.33 27.04 -7.79
N ALA A 19 -7.52 25.80 -7.35
CA ALA A 19 -7.06 24.57 -7.92
C ALA A 19 -7.78 24.38 -9.24
N ARG A 20 -7.03 23.96 -10.24
CA ARG A 20 -7.56 23.72 -11.60
C ARG A 20 -8.55 22.56 -11.63
N GLY A 21 -8.63 21.80 -10.53
CA GLY A 21 -9.69 20.85 -10.25
C GLY A 21 -9.25 19.40 -10.29
N GLU A 22 -7.95 19.09 -10.22
CA GLU A 22 -7.47 17.70 -10.18
C GLU A 22 -7.06 17.31 -8.77
N ILE A 23 -7.86 16.46 -8.12
CA ILE A 23 -7.58 15.96 -6.77
C ILE A 23 -7.50 14.45 -6.79
N ILE A 24 -6.42 13.89 -6.23
CA ILE A 24 -6.26 12.44 -6.09
C ILE A 24 -6.10 12.11 -4.62
N VAL A 25 -7.08 11.41 -4.04
CA VAL A 25 -7.04 10.98 -2.64
C VAL A 25 -6.69 9.50 -2.58
N PHE A 26 -5.61 9.15 -1.90
CA PHE A 26 -5.26 7.79 -1.53
C PHE A 26 -5.73 7.53 -0.10
N LEU A 27 -6.67 6.60 0.06
CA LEU A 27 -7.28 6.33 1.36
C LEU A 27 -7.17 4.84 1.69
N PRO A 28 -6.35 4.48 2.69
CA PRO A 28 -6.27 3.10 3.19
C PRO A 28 -7.63 2.58 3.66
N GLU A 29 -7.79 1.26 3.61
CA GLU A 29 -9.03 0.63 4.09
C GLU A 29 -9.22 0.86 5.59
N GLY A 30 -10.47 1.14 5.99
CA GLY A 30 -10.81 1.45 7.38
C GLY A 30 -10.45 2.87 7.82
N THR A 31 -9.90 3.70 6.92
CA THR A 31 -9.67 5.13 7.20
C THR A 31 -10.76 5.99 6.57
N HIS A 32 -11.00 7.13 7.20
CA HIS A 32 -11.95 8.15 6.76
C HIS A 32 -11.26 9.49 6.70
N LEU A 33 -11.64 10.29 5.70
CA LEU A 33 -11.21 11.67 5.62
C LEU A 33 -11.68 12.45 6.84
N HIS A 34 -10.89 13.44 7.26
CA HIS A 34 -11.31 14.36 8.29
C HIS A 34 -12.67 15.00 7.93
N PRO A 35 -13.66 15.09 8.84
CA PRO A 35 -15.01 15.58 8.51
C PRO A 35 -15.06 16.97 7.86
N ALA A 36 -14.20 17.90 8.29
CA ALA A 36 -14.12 19.23 7.70
C ALA A 36 -13.54 19.21 6.26
N LEU A 37 -12.53 18.37 6.01
CA LEU A 37 -11.99 18.14 4.67
C LEU A 37 -13.04 17.50 3.77
N TRP A 38 -13.75 16.51 4.30
CA TRP A 38 -14.83 15.83 3.61
C TRP A 38 -15.91 16.80 3.13
N GLN A 39 -16.39 17.69 4.01
CA GLN A 39 -17.39 18.70 3.65
C GLN A 39 -16.88 19.67 2.59
N THR A 40 -15.61 20.05 2.67
CA THR A 40 -14.96 20.90 1.68
C THR A 40 -14.92 20.23 0.30
N LEU A 41 -14.43 18.99 0.23
CA LEU A 41 -14.32 18.20 -1.00
C LEU A 41 -15.66 17.91 -1.67
N ARG A 42 -16.71 17.70 -0.87
CA ARG A 42 -18.07 17.44 -1.39
C ARG A 42 -18.63 18.62 -2.18
N ASN A 43 -18.27 19.84 -1.80
CA ASN A 43 -18.81 21.08 -2.39
C ASN A 43 -17.90 21.68 -3.47
N LEU A 44 -16.71 21.11 -3.67
CA LEU A 44 -15.76 21.57 -4.67
C LEU A 44 -16.25 21.22 -6.08
N LYS A 45 -16.21 22.22 -6.98
CA LYS A 45 -16.29 21.98 -8.42
C LYS A 45 -14.95 21.39 -8.85
N VAL A 46 -14.95 20.08 -9.11
CA VAL A 46 -13.75 19.34 -9.49
C VAL A 46 -13.75 19.02 -10.98
N GLY A 47 -12.55 18.93 -11.55
CA GLY A 47 -12.30 18.47 -12.91
C GLY A 47 -12.44 16.95 -13.05
N PRO A 48 -12.46 16.45 -14.30
CA PRO A 48 -12.75 15.04 -14.62
C PRO A 48 -11.73 14.04 -14.07
N GLU A 49 -10.51 14.49 -13.79
CA GLU A 49 -9.42 13.64 -13.27
C GLU A 49 -9.44 13.46 -11.75
N THR A 50 -10.44 14.05 -11.08
CA THR A 50 -10.56 13.92 -9.64
C THR A 50 -11.03 12.52 -9.23
N MET A 51 -10.26 11.88 -8.35
CA MET A 51 -10.48 10.48 -7.99
C MET A 51 -10.09 10.13 -6.55
N ILE A 52 -10.69 9.05 -6.06
CA ILE A 52 -10.31 8.39 -4.81
C ILE A 52 -9.78 7.00 -5.12
N ALA A 53 -8.56 6.72 -4.65
CA ALA A 53 -7.91 5.42 -4.70
C ALA A 53 -8.03 4.72 -3.33
N SER A 54 -8.83 3.65 -3.27
CA SER A 54 -9.05 2.85 -2.06
C SER A 54 -9.46 1.43 -2.42
N ARG A 55 -9.37 0.47 -1.48
CA ARG A 55 -9.71 -0.93 -1.76
C ARG A 55 -11.18 -1.11 -2.16
N SER A 56 -12.06 -0.41 -1.45
CA SER A 56 -13.51 -0.45 -1.65
C SER A 56 -14.08 0.96 -1.70
N ARG A 57 -15.13 1.15 -2.49
CA ARG A 57 -15.87 2.42 -2.53
C ARG A 57 -16.67 2.55 -1.25
N GLN A 58 -16.44 3.62 -0.48
CA GLN A 58 -17.22 3.87 0.73
C GLN A 58 -18.49 4.65 0.37
N PRO A 59 -19.61 4.45 1.11
CA PRO A 59 -20.87 5.18 0.88
C PRO A 59 -20.71 6.69 0.98
N LEU A 60 -19.74 7.13 1.79
CA LEU A 60 -19.41 8.53 2.00
C LEU A 60 -18.61 9.14 0.85
N PHE A 61 -18.19 8.42 -0.20
CA PHE A 61 -17.41 9.04 -1.28
C PHE A 61 -18.30 9.88 -2.21
N PRO A 62 -17.80 11.01 -2.76
CA PRO A 62 -18.63 11.87 -3.59
C PRO A 62 -19.05 11.09 -4.84
N PRO A 63 -20.33 11.11 -5.22
CA PRO A 63 -20.83 10.28 -6.31
C PRO A 63 -20.16 10.61 -7.66
N HIS A 64 -19.78 11.87 -7.86
CA HIS A 64 -19.15 12.37 -9.08
C HIS A 64 -17.63 12.15 -9.15
N TRP A 65 -17.00 11.66 -8.08
CA TRP A 65 -15.57 11.34 -8.08
C TRP A 65 -15.34 9.93 -8.61
N ARG A 66 -14.34 9.79 -9.49
CA ARG A 66 -13.92 8.49 -9.99
C ARG A 66 -13.37 7.66 -8.82
N HIS A 67 -13.79 6.41 -8.70
CA HIS A 67 -13.19 5.48 -7.75
C HIS A 67 -12.20 4.57 -8.47
N LEU A 68 -10.99 4.48 -7.95
CA LEU A 68 -9.94 3.58 -8.42
C LEU A 68 -9.71 2.51 -7.36
N PRO A 69 -10.12 1.24 -7.58
CA PRO A 69 -9.83 0.15 -6.67
C PRO A 69 -8.32 -0.06 -6.52
N ALA A 70 -7.77 0.28 -5.36
CA ALA A 70 -6.33 0.20 -5.08
C ALA A 70 -6.03 -0.03 -3.60
N SER A 71 -5.01 -0.83 -3.30
CA SER A 71 -4.46 -0.93 -1.94
C SER A 71 -3.63 0.30 -1.63
N ALA A 72 -4.27 1.36 -1.12
CA ALA A 72 -3.58 2.51 -0.55
C ALA A 72 -2.98 2.12 0.81
N TYR A 73 -1.71 2.46 1.02
CA TYR A 73 -0.98 2.19 2.27
C TYR A 73 -0.77 3.43 3.12
N LEU A 74 -0.94 4.63 2.54
CA LEU A 74 -0.78 5.90 3.22
C LEU A 74 -1.97 6.82 2.90
N PRO A 75 -2.52 7.53 3.90
CA PRO A 75 -3.54 8.53 3.69
C PRO A 75 -2.90 9.81 3.16
N VAL A 76 -2.86 9.93 1.83
CA VAL A 76 -2.31 11.11 1.16
C VAL A 76 -3.28 11.67 0.15
N MET A 77 -3.32 12.98 0.03
CA MET A 77 -4.07 13.68 -1.00
C MET A 77 -3.09 14.45 -1.87
N MET A 78 -3.31 14.42 -3.17
CA MET A 78 -2.60 15.24 -4.13
C MET A 78 -3.55 16.28 -4.70
N VAL A 79 -3.05 17.49 -4.85
CA VAL A 79 -3.79 18.61 -5.44
C VAL A 79 -3.00 19.10 -6.65
N ASP A 80 -3.67 19.12 -7.80
CA ASP A 80 -3.16 19.55 -9.11
C ASP A 80 -1.81 18.94 -9.53
N ARG A 81 -1.45 17.79 -8.94
CA ARG A 81 -0.17 17.09 -9.13
C ARG A 81 1.07 17.90 -8.71
N GLU A 82 0.88 18.98 -7.97
CA GLU A 82 1.94 19.90 -7.53
C GLU A 82 2.15 19.85 -6.02
N GLU A 83 1.07 19.65 -5.27
CA GLU A 83 1.08 19.55 -3.81
C GLU A 83 0.70 18.16 -3.32
N LEU A 84 1.43 17.66 -2.32
CA LEU A 84 1.13 16.45 -1.58
C LEU A 84 0.76 16.82 -0.14
N TRP A 85 -0.38 16.34 0.30
CA TRP A 85 -0.92 16.55 1.63
C TRP A 85 -0.92 15.19 2.35
N TYR A 86 -0.22 15.11 3.47
CA TYR A 86 -0.13 13.92 4.33
C TYR A 86 -0.92 14.16 5.62
N GLY A 87 -1.64 13.18 6.14
CA GLY A 87 -2.44 13.33 7.37
C GLY A 87 -3.83 13.92 7.11
N VAL A 88 -4.55 13.36 6.13
CA VAL A 88 -5.90 13.80 5.74
C VAL A 88 -7.03 13.02 6.42
N THR A 89 -6.71 12.23 7.45
CA THR A 89 -7.64 11.31 8.12
C THR A 89 -8.27 11.90 9.38
N ALA A 90 -9.39 11.34 9.80
CA ALA A 90 -10.09 11.73 11.03
C ALA A 90 -9.28 11.49 12.32
N SER A 91 -8.29 10.58 12.30
CA SER A 91 -7.47 10.21 13.45
C SER A 91 -6.21 11.07 13.65
N ASP A 92 -5.70 11.69 12.58
CA ASP A 92 -4.41 12.37 12.57
C ASP A 92 -4.56 13.76 11.94
N PRO A 93 -4.89 14.78 12.75
CA PRO A 93 -5.07 16.15 12.28
C PRO A 93 -3.80 16.79 11.67
N VAL A 94 -2.63 16.15 11.74
CA VAL A 94 -1.37 16.76 11.29
C VAL A 94 -1.28 16.72 9.75
N VAL A 95 -1.79 17.77 9.11
CA VAL A 95 -1.66 18.00 7.68
C VAL A 95 -0.26 18.55 7.38
N CYS A 96 0.62 17.69 6.89
CA CYS A 96 1.87 18.14 6.30
C CYS A 96 1.64 18.41 4.81
N ARG A 97 1.97 19.63 4.35
CA ARG A 97 1.95 20.00 2.93
C ARG A 97 3.36 20.05 2.36
N VAL A 98 3.54 19.40 1.22
CA VAL A 98 4.81 19.41 0.49
C VAL A 98 4.55 19.78 -0.96
N PHE A 99 5.11 20.90 -1.41
CA PHE A 99 5.20 21.24 -2.83
C PHE A 99 6.36 20.45 -3.45
N ALA A 100 6.04 19.42 -4.23
CA ALA A 100 7.03 18.51 -4.79
C ALA A 100 6.54 17.84 -6.08
N PRO A 101 6.33 18.60 -7.18
CA PRO A 101 5.76 18.07 -8.43
C PRO A 101 6.56 16.89 -9.01
N LYS A 102 7.90 16.91 -8.90
CA LYS A 102 8.76 15.80 -9.34
C LYS A 102 8.53 14.53 -8.50
N THR A 103 8.43 14.66 -7.18
CA THR A 103 8.17 13.54 -6.26
C THR A 103 6.77 12.99 -6.48
N ILE A 104 5.78 13.86 -6.67
CA ILE A 104 4.40 13.48 -6.95
C ILE A 104 4.33 12.69 -8.26
N LYS A 105 5.02 13.12 -9.31
CA LYS A 105 5.12 12.36 -10.57
C LYS A 105 5.68 10.96 -10.35
N VAL A 106 6.82 10.83 -9.65
CA VAL A 106 7.43 9.52 -9.35
C VAL A 106 6.48 8.64 -8.53
N LEU A 107 5.78 9.23 -7.56
CA LEU A 107 4.84 8.51 -6.71
C LEU A 107 3.60 8.07 -7.51
N LEU A 108 3.07 8.91 -8.39
CA LEU A 108 1.99 8.56 -9.32
C LEU A 108 2.41 7.48 -10.32
N ASP A 109 3.64 7.52 -10.82
CA ASP A 109 4.21 6.50 -11.71
C ASP A 109 4.35 5.16 -10.98
N TYR A 110 4.81 5.19 -9.72
CA TYR A 110 4.93 4.02 -8.86
C TYR A 110 3.56 3.43 -8.50
N LEU A 111 2.61 4.28 -8.13
CA LEU A 111 1.22 3.90 -7.80
C LEU A 111 0.38 3.60 -9.04
N ARG A 112 0.91 3.84 -10.25
CA ARG A 112 0.23 3.66 -11.54
C ARG A 112 -1.06 4.48 -11.67
N VAL A 113 -1.10 5.69 -11.11
CA VAL A 113 -2.31 6.54 -11.08
C VAL A 113 -2.35 7.57 -12.21
N GLY A 114 -1.41 7.52 -13.16
CA GLY A 114 -1.54 8.18 -14.48
C GLY A 114 -2.12 7.24 -15.53
N LEU A 115 -3.12 7.71 -16.26
CA LEU A 115 -3.86 7.03 -17.33
C LEU A 115 -2.97 6.39 -18.42
N ILE A 116 -3.59 5.42 -19.11
CA ILE A 116 -3.20 4.73 -20.35
C ILE A 116 -2.44 3.42 -20.14
N GLN A 117 -3.16 2.34 -20.46
CA GLN A 117 -2.70 1.08 -21.04
C GLN A 117 -1.16 0.97 -21.22
N LYS A 118 -0.41 0.70 -20.15
CA LYS A 118 0.86 0.00 -20.35
C LYS A 118 0.46 -1.36 -20.87
N SER A 119 0.79 -1.63 -22.13
CA SER A 119 0.51 -2.91 -22.77
C SER A 119 0.87 -4.03 -21.79
N ALA A 120 0.07 -5.09 -21.75
CA ALA A 120 0.33 -6.21 -20.85
C ALA A 120 1.80 -6.71 -20.93
N LYS A 121 2.50 -6.43 -22.05
CA LYS A 121 3.93 -6.65 -22.27
C LYS A 121 4.89 -5.82 -21.40
N GLU A 122 4.61 -4.56 -21.04
CA GLU A 122 5.54 -3.74 -20.23
C GLU A 122 5.36 -3.95 -18.73
N VAL A 123 4.11 -4.12 -18.28
CA VAL A 123 3.84 -4.62 -16.92
C VAL A 123 4.36 -6.05 -16.80
N ALA A 124 4.24 -6.87 -17.85
CA ALA A 124 4.94 -8.14 -17.91
C ALA A 124 6.46 -7.92 -17.81
N ALA A 125 7.10 -7.02 -18.56
CA ALA A 125 8.55 -6.82 -18.56
C ALA A 125 9.12 -6.38 -17.20
N THR A 126 8.51 -5.39 -16.53
CA THR A 126 8.97 -4.93 -15.19
C THR A 126 8.70 -5.99 -14.13
N SER A 127 7.53 -6.64 -14.22
CA SER A 127 7.23 -7.76 -13.35
C SER A 127 8.08 -8.98 -13.70
N GLN A 128 8.53 -9.17 -14.95
CA GLN A 128 9.33 -10.29 -15.46
C GLN A 128 10.79 -10.16 -15.04
N MET A 129 11.30 -8.93 -14.94
CA MET A 129 12.57 -8.65 -14.26
C MET A 129 12.49 -8.92 -12.75
N LEU A 130 11.36 -8.63 -12.08
CA LEU A 130 11.16 -8.95 -10.64
C LEU A 130 10.75 -10.42 -10.36
N ARG A 131 10.12 -11.09 -11.34
CA ARG A 131 9.51 -12.44 -11.23
C ARG A 131 10.53 -13.57 -11.15
N GLN A 132 11.79 -13.31 -11.48
CA GLN A 132 12.78 -14.38 -11.66
C GLN A 132 13.80 -14.53 -10.51
N SER A 133 13.76 -13.68 -9.48
CA SER A 133 14.80 -13.74 -8.44
C SER A 133 14.43 -13.28 -7.03
N MET A 134 13.28 -12.62 -6.81
CA MET A 134 12.97 -12.12 -5.46
C MET A 134 12.49 -13.23 -4.55
N ARG A 135 13.34 -13.61 -3.59
CA ARG A 135 13.01 -14.60 -2.56
C ARG A 135 12.09 -13.99 -1.50
N PHE A 136 11.37 -14.82 -0.77
CA PHE A 136 10.48 -14.39 0.32
C PHE A 136 11.25 -13.63 1.39
N ARG A 137 12.50 -14.04 1.68
CA ARG A 137 13.36 -13.34 2.63
C ARG A 137 13.54 -11.88 2.25
N ASP A 138 13.97 -11.64 1.02
CA ASP A 138 14.23 -10.30 0.51
C ASP A 138 12.94 -9.47 0.51
N TYR A 139 11.83 -10.05 0.04
CA TYR A 139 10.54 -9.38 0.05
C TYR A 139 10.12 -8.94 1.47
N ALA A 140 10.27 -9.83 2.45
CA ALA A 140 9.83 -9.60 3.81
C ALA A 140 10.74 -8.62 4.55
N GLU A 141 12.07 -8.71 4.43
CA GLU A 141 13.00 -7.81 5.11
C GLU A 141 12.88 -6.36 4.63
N HIS A 142 12.42 -6.13 3.39
CA HIS A 142 12.15 -4.78 2.88
C HIS A 142 10.79 -4.21 3.30
N ARG A 143 9.84 -5.04 3.74
CA ARG A 143 8.43 -4.63 3.95
C ARG A 143 7.90 -4.88 5.36
N ALA A 144 8.53 -5.76 6.13
CA ALA A 144 8.12 -6.08 7.49
C ALA A 144 8.85 -5.20 8.51
N HIS A 145 8.11 -4.76 9.53
CA HIS A 145 8.63 -3.97 10.64
C HIS A 145 8.16 -4.58 11.96
N CYS A 146 8.90 -4.30 13.04
CA CYS A 146 8.56 -4.78 14.37
C CYS A 146 7.22 -4.16 14.81
N ARG A 147 6.31 -4.99 15.34
CA ARG A 147 4.99 -4.51 15.79
C ARG A 147 5.05 -3.68 17.08
N VAL A 148 6.18 -3.74 17.79
CA VAL A 148 6.36 -3.04 19.08
C VAL A 148 7.08 -1.71 18.88
N CYS A 149 8.23 -1.73 18.19
CA CYS A 149 9.09 -0.55 18.05
C CYS A 149 9.23 -0.03 16.61
N HIS A 150 8.54 -0.63 15.64
CA HIS A 150 8.58 -0.26 14.22
C HIS A 150 9.96 -0.31 13.55
N SER A 151 11.00 -0.74 14.25
CA SER A 151 12.33 -0.99 13.68
C SER A 151 12.29 -2.16 12.70
N LYS A 152 13.32 -2.26 11.85
CA LYS A 152 13.49 -3.38 10.92
C LYS A 152 13.47 -4.72 11.67
N VAL A 153 12.87 -5.72 11.03
CA VAL A 153 12.91 -7.11 11.50
C VAL A 153 13.60 -7.97 10.47
N PHE A 154 14.35 -8.95 10.96
CA PHE A 154 15.03 -9.92 10.11
C PHE A 154 14.34 -11.26 10.24
N LEU A 155 14.25 -11.99 9.12
CA LEU A 155 13.78 -13.36 9.15
C LEU A 155 14.92 -14.27 9.61
N LYS A 156 14.61 -15.16 10.54
CA LYS A 156 15.52 -16.20 11.03
C LYS A 156 14.85 -17.56 10.89
N ILE A 157 15.67 -18.59 10.68
CA ILE A 157 15.24 -19.98 10.67
C ILE A 157 15.68 -20.60 12.01
N SER A 158 14.76 -21.24 12.72
CA SER A 158 15.10 -21.96 13.95
C SER A 158 15.84 -23.27 13.62
N THR A 159 16.46 -23.88 14.63
CA THR A 159 17.07 -25.22 14.48
C THR A 159 16.09 -26.30 14.02
N ARG A 160 14.78 -26.07 14.18
CA ARG A 160 13.70 -26.95 13.72
C ARG A 160 13.09 -26.52 12.38
N GLY A 161 13.79 -25.67 11.61
CA GLY A 161 13.35 -25.20 10.28
C GLY A 161 12.23 -24.15 10.28
N LYS A 162 11.76 -23.71 11.46
CA LYS A 162 10.66 -22.74 11.55
C LYS A 162 11.17 -21.33 11.24
N VAL A 163 10.54 -20.69 10.27
CA VAL A 163 10.79 -19.28 9.94
C VAL A 163 10.04 -18.34 10.91
N TYR A 164 10.75 -17.35 11.45
CA TYR A 164 10.20 -16.35 12.36
C TYR A 164 10.89 -14.99 12.16
N TYR A 165 10.25 -13.89 12.56
CA TYR A 165 10.87 -12.57 12.61
C TYR A 165 11.56 -12.35 13.94
N LYS A 166 12.70 -11.64 13.94
CA LYS A 166 13.34 -11.10 15.14
C LYS A 166 13.67 -9.63 14.90
N CYS A 167 13.30 -8.78 15.85
CA CYS A 167 13.72 -7.39 15.88
C CYS A 167 15.09 -7.30 16.55
N ASP A 168 16.05 -6.68 15.88
CA ASP A 168 17.39 -6.48 16.46
C ASP A 168 17.44 -5.28 17.42
N TYR A 169 16.46 -4.37 17.37
CA TYR A 169 16.38 -3.22 18.30
C TYR A 169 15.77 -3.60 19.65
N CYS A 170 14.51 -4.06 19.68
CA CYS A 170 13.80 -4.37 20.94
C CYS A 170 13.82 -5.86 21.29
N GLY A 171 14.48 -6.71 20.51
CA GLY A 171 14.57 -8.15 20.74
C GLY A 171 13.28 -8.95 20.49
N THR A 172 12.15 -8.30 20.25
CA THR A 172 10.86 -8.97 20.03
C THR A 172 10.93 -9.92 18.85
N ALA A 173 10.49 -11.16 19.08
CA ALA A 173 10.44 -12.20 18.06
C ALA A 173 9.00 -12.74 17.91
N GLY A 174 8.66 -13.21 16.73
CA GLY A 174 7.36 -13.83 16.51
C GLY A 174 7.21 -14.49 15.15
N GLY A 175 6.10 -15.21 14.97
CA GLY A 175 5.83 -15.94 13.74
C GLY A 175 5.49 -15.02 12.57
N VAL A 176 5.87 -15.43 11.35
CA VAL A 176 5.48 -14.73 10.12
C VAL A 176 3.95 -14.56 10.04
N PRO A 177 3.43 -13.37 9.72
CA PRO A 177 1.99 -13.19 9.48
C PRO A 177 1.54 -13.86 8.17
N VAL A 178 0.34 -14.46 8.16
CA VAL A 178 -0.22 -15.10 6.95
C VAL A 178 -0.31 -14.11 5.79
N GLY A 179 -0.81 -12.89 6.06
CA GLY A 179 -0.93 -11.84 5.05
C GLY A 179 0.41 -11.39 4.44
N LEU A 180 1.54 -11.57 5.14
CA LEU A 180 2.85 -11.23 4.57
C LEU A 180 3.25 -12.24 3.48
N LEU A 181 3.03 -13.54 3.72
CA LEU A 181 3.24 -14.56 2.71
C LEU A 181 2.25 -14.42 1.55
N ASP A 182 0.98 -14.14 1.84
CA ASP A 182 -0.03 -13.99 0.80
C ASP A 182 0.28 -12.82 -0.15
N ASN A 183 0.70 -11.68 0.42
CA ASN A 183 1.16 -10.52 -0.34
C ASN A 183 2.39 -10.85 -1.20
N TYR A 184 3.33 -11.66 -0.70
CA TYR A 184 4.47 -12.13 -1.48
C TYR A 184 4.04 -13.00 -2.66
N LEU A 185 3.21 -14.02 -2.41
CA LEU A 185 2.74 -14.96 -3.43
C LEU A 185 2.01 -14.22 -4.56
N ALA A 186 1.20 -13.21 -4.21
CA ALA A 186 0.51 -12.35 -5.17
C ALA A 186 1.47 -11.42 -5.93
N ALA A 187 2.41 -10.78 -5.23
CA ALA A 187 3.35 -9.82 -5.82
C ALA A 187 4.32 -10.47 -6.82
N VAL A 188 4.84 -11.65 -6.49
CA VAL A 188 5.81 -12.39 -7.32
C VAL A 188 5.10 -13.34 -8.30
N ARG A 189 3.76 -13.49 -8.18
CA ARG A 189 2.93 -14.43 -8.95
C ARG A 189 3.47 -15.85 -8.87
N VAL A 190 3.68 -16.33 -7.65
CA VAL A 190 4.17 -17.69 -7.42
C VAL A 190 3.04 -18.68 -7.72
N TYR A 191 3.29 -19.60 -8.64
CA TYR A 191 2.34 -20.65 -9.02
C TYR A 191 2.77 -22.00 -8.46
N CYS A 192 1.79 -22.86 -8.22
CA CYS A 192 2.04 -24.25 -7.86
C CYS A 192 2.84 -24.94 -8.97
N PRO A 193 4.00 -25.56 -8.69
CA PRO A 193 4.84 -26.14 -9.72
C PRO A 193 4.14 -27.31 -10.45
N GLU A 194 3.21 -27.97 -9.76
CA GLU A 194 2.50 -29.18 -10.16
C GLU A 194 1.33 -28.92 -11.11
N CYS A 195 0.51 -27.91 -10.83
CA CYS A 195 -0.72 -27.65 -11.58
C CYS A 195 -0.85 -26.21 -12.09
N LYS A 196 0.20 -25.40 -11.91
CA LYS A 196 0.31 -23.99 -12.35
C LYS A 196 -0.79 -23.05 -11.84
N ARG A 197 -1.65 -23.49 -10.91
CA ARG A 197 -2.64 -22.65 -10.24
C ARG A 197 -2.02 -21.82 -9.11
N SER A 198 -2.77 -20.83 -8.64
CA SER A 198 -2.33 -19.95 -7.55
C SER A 198 -2.09 -20.70 -6.23
N LEU A 199 -1.18 -20.15 -5.43
CA LEU A 199 -0.98 -20.52 -4.04
C LEU A 199 -1.62 -19.46 -3.14
N SER A 200 -2.14 -19.88 -1.99
CA SER A 200 -2.59 -18.97 -0.92
C SER A 200 -1.91 -19.31 0.39
N ALA A 201 -1.69 -18.32 1.25
CA ALA A 201 -1.04 -18.51 2.54
C ALA A 201 -2.01 -19.03 3.61
N HIS A 202 -1.56 -19.97 4.44
CA HIS A 202 -2.32 -20.56 5.54
C HIS A 202 -1.45 -20.69 6.79
N ARG A 203 -2.07 -20.75 7.98
CA ARG A 203 -1.38 -21.00 9.24
C ARG A 203 -1.55 -22.46 9.65
N GLY A 204 -0.46 -23.13 9.98
CA GLY A 204 -0.43 -24.48 10.51
C GLY A 204 0.33 -24.56 11.84
N ARG A 205 0.46 -25.77 12.38
CA ARG A 205 1.14 -26.06 13.65
C ARG A 205 2.61 -25.59 13.67
N PHE A 206 3.28 -25.68 12.52
CA PHE A 206 4.71 -25.38 12.40
C PHE A 206 5.02 -23.97 11.88
N GLY A 207 4.01 -23.18 11.50
CA GLY A 207 4.19 -21.85 10.95
C GLY A 207 3.24 -21.56 9.80
N VAL A 208 3.54 -20.52 9.05
CA VAL A 208 2.81 -20.19 7.83
C VAL A 208 3.33 -21.06 6.69
N TYR A 209 2.43 -21.52 5.83
CA TYR A 209 2.75 -22.32 4.65
C TYR A 209 1.89 -21.86 3.47
N ALA A 210 2.29 -22.18 2.24
CA ALA A 210 1.51 -21.93 1.04
C ALA A 210 0.72 -23.19 0.66
N LYS A 211 -0.56 -23.05 0.31
CA LYS A 211 -1.43 -24.14 -0.14
C LYS A 211 -1.91 -23.86 -1.55
N CYS A 212 -1.85 -24.87 -2.42
CA CYS A 212 -2.39 -24.74 -3.76
C CYS A 212 -3.92 -24.70 -3.75
N THR A 213 -4.50 -23.75 -4.49
CA THR A 213 -5.96 -23.64 -4.67
C THR A 213 -6.54 -24.81 -5.48
N GLY A 214 -5.74 -25.40 -6.37
CA GLY A 214 -6.08 -26.56 -7.20
C GLY A 214 -5.85 -27.91 -6.52
N CYS A 215 -4.62 -28.41 -6.59
CA CYS A 215 -4.27 -29.77 -6.16
C CYS A 215 -4.12 -29.93 -4.65
N LYS A 216 -4.37 -28.87 -3.87
CA LYS A 216 -4.33 -28.84 -2.39
C LYS A 216 -2.98 -29.18 -1.75
N LYS A 217 -1.93 -29.50 -2.52
CA LYS A 217 -0.55 -29.65 -2.04
C LYS A 217 -0.09 -28.41 -1.29
N THR A 218 0.74 -28.63 -0.27
CA THR A 218 1.26 -27.59 0.63
C THR A 218 2.77 -27.44 0.49
N TRP A 219 3.25 -26.22 0.65
CA TRP A 219 4.65 -25.84 0.54
C TRP A 219 5.05 -25.07 1.78
N GLU A 220 6.10 -25.51 2.45
CA GLU A 220 6.64 -24.80 3.60
C GLU A 220 7.23 -23.45 3.20
N LEU A 221 7.25 -22.50 4.15
CA LEU A 221 7.75 -21.15 3.89
C LEU A 221 9.24 -21.13 3.49
N SER A 222 10.02 -22.08 4.00
CA SER A 222 11.45 -22.28 3.68
C SER A 222 11.70 -22.54 2.19
N VAL A 223 10.72 -23.06 1.45
CA VAL A 223 10.84 -23.32 0.01
C VAL A 223 10.93 -22.01 -0.79
N PHE A 224 10.37 -20.93 -0.26
CA PHE A 224 10.38 -19.62 -0.90
C PHE A 224 11.55 -18.75 -0.43
N TRP A 225 12.46 -19.30 0.37
CA TRP A 225 13.55 -18.57 1.03
C TRP A 225 14.62 -18.03 0.09
#